data_AF-A0A9D9QS52-F1
#
_entry.id   AF-A0A9D9QS52-F1
#
_cell.length_a   1.000
_cell.length_b   1.000
_cell.length_c   1.000
_cell.angle_alpha   90.00
_cell.angle_beta   90.00
_cell.angle_gamma   90.00
#
_symmetry.space_group_name_H-M   'P 1'
#
loop_
_entity.id
_entity.type
_entity.pdbx_description
1 polymer ?
#
loop_
_entity_poly.entity_id
_entity_poly.type
_entity_poly.pdbx_seq_one_letter_code
_entity_poly.pdbx_strand_id
1 'polypeptide(L)'
;MTLSDSDRDDARAALAPTLEATAAILPLLARPRNPRFPAKAAAHWNQAWADVQAAWSDRNGGGLAALRPAVFALSAAALALQDVDCLALSEAVASATDRLDEPAGLGNSRLVTAISAAVECFAVVDALEHEAFPQRARHFASRLERVAKEREAPARSPVLDRLFAEEGHECLEKMRLACAALPPDPMALKRAAADLARVADALDLGDVALAAGRLVRTLPLRAGERVDLEAEEPRNMVLGLIAELEDLIGRLTGGDRDQVNP
;
A
#
# COMPACT_ATOMS: atom_id res chain seq x y z
N MET A 1 23.59 -30.39 8.09
CA MET A 1 24.46 -30.95 7.06
C MET A 1 24.83 -29.80 6.12
N THR A 2 26.03 -29.25 6.27
CA THR A 2 26.51 -28.12 5.47
C THR A 2 27.14 -28.66 4.19
N LEU A 3 26.63 -28.26 3.03
CA LEU A 3 27.23 -28.58 1.72
C LEU A 3 28.70 -28.14 1.70
N SER A 4 29.59 -29.01 1.24
CA SER A 4 31.01 -28.67 1.13
C SER A 4 31.21 -27.64 0.01
N ASP A 5 32.28 -26.87 0.08
CA ASP A 5 32.57 -25.86 -0.95
C ASP A 5 32.78 -26.48 -2.34
N SER A 6 33.30 -27.72 -2.39
CA SER A 6 33.40 -28.51 -3.63
C SER A 6 32.03 -28.77 -4.24
N ASP A 7 31.04 -29.18 -3.43
CA ASP A 7 29.70 -29.49 -3.93
C ASP A 7 28.98 -28.25 -4.47
N ARG A 8 29.31 -27.06 -3.93
CA ARG A 8 28.77 -25.78 -4.39
C ARG A 8 29.38 -25.33 -5.70
N ASP A 9 30.68 -25.53 -5.87
CA ASP A 9 31.39 -25.17 -7.10
C ASP A 9 31.03 -26.13 -8.25
N ASP A 10 30.84 -27.42 -7.98
CA ASP A 10 30.32 -28.38 -8.94
C ASP A 10 28.87 -28.05 -9.36
N ALA A 11 28.01 -27.65 -8.41
CA ALA A 11 26.66 -27.20 -8.72
C ALA A 11 26.63 -25.90 -9.55
N ARG A 12 27.55 -24.96 -9.28
CA ARG A 12 27.71 -23.74 -10.09
C ARG A 12 28.19 -24.06 -11.50
N ALA A 13 29.17 -24.95 -11.63
CA ALA A 13 29.68 -25.37 -12.93
C ALA A 13 28.62 -26.09 -13.76
N ALA A 14 27.78 -26.93 -13.13
CA ALA A 14 26.67 -27.61 -13.79
C ALA A 14 25.57 -26.64 -14.26
N LEU A 15 25.32 -25.55 -13.52
CA LEU A 15 24.30 -24.54 -13.85
C LEU A 15 24.81 -23.43 -14.78
N ALA A 16 26.13 -23.24 -14.89
CA ALA A 16 26.77 -22.21 -15.72
C ALA A 16 26.23 -22.14 -17.17
N PRO A 17 26.12 -23.24 -17.94
CA PRO A 17 25.63 -23.17 -19.32
C PRO A 17 24.16 -22.73 -19.40
N THR A 18 23.32 -23.11 -18.43
CA THR A 18 21.91 -22.70 -18.39
C THR A 18 21.77 -21.23 -18.01
N LEU A 19 22.59 -20.75 -17.05
CA LEU A 19 22.63 -19.33 -16.67
C LEU A 19 23.14 -18.45 -17.81
N GLU A 20 24.16 -18.90 -18.53
CA GLU A 20 24.72 -18.20 -19.69
C GLU A 20 23.72 -18.15 -20.85
N ALA A 21 23.03 -19.25 -21.14
CA ALA A 21 21.95 -19.28 -22.13
C ALA A 21 20.77 -18.37 -21.72
N THR A 22 20.40 -18.37 -20.43
CA THR A 22 19.33 -17.50 -19.92
C THR A 22 19.75 -16.02 -20.03
N ALA A 23 20.99 -15.69 -19.65
CA ALA A 23 21.55 -14.35 -19.78
C ALA A 23 21.61 -13.87 -21.24
N ALA A 24 21.91 -14.76 -22.19
CA ALA A 24 21.89 -14.44 -23.62
C ALA A 24 20.49 -14.18 -24.18
N ILE A 25 19.45 -14.79 -23.60
CA ILE A 25 18.05 -14.63 -24.02
C ILE A 25 17.38 -13.41 -23.37
N LEU A 26 17.79 -13.01 -22.17
CA LEU A 26 17.19 -11.87 -21.45
C LEU A 26 17.11 -10.57 -22.27
N PRO A 27 18.16 -10.14 -23.01
CA PRO A 27 18.08 -8.97 -23.88
C PRO A 27 17.10 -9.11 -25.04
N LEU A 28 16.84 -10.34 -25.52
CA LEU A 28 15.91 -10.61 -26.61
C LEU A 28 14.46 -10.64 -26.13
N LEU A 29 14.24 -10.98 -24.85
CA LEU A 29 12.94 -10.89 -24.18
C LEU A 29 12.61 -9.47 -23.73
N ALA A 30 13.64 -8.68 -23.42
CA ALA A 30 13.50 -7.26 -23.14
C ALA A 30 13.10 -6.53 -24.43
N ARG A 31 11.79 -6.43 -24.70
CA ARG A 31 11.30 -5.51 -25.73
C ARG A 31 11.59 -4.09 -25.25
N PRO A 32 12.50 -3.33 -25.90
CA PRO A 32 12.71 -1.95 -25.53
C PRO A 32 11.40 -1.21 -25.77
N ARG A 33 10.72 -0.87 -24.69
CA ARG A 33 9.51 -0.07 -24.74
C ARG A 33 9.96 1.36 -25.00
N ASN A 34 9.42 1.99 -26.03
CA ASN A 34 9.69 3.40 -26.28
C ASN A 34 9.32 4.19 -25.02
N PRO A 35 10.26 4.96 -24.46
CA PRO A 35 9.99 5.73 -23.25
C PRO A 35 8.85 6.72 -23.53
N ARG A 36 7.92 6.83 -22.59
CA ARG A 36 6.76 7.72 -22.71
C ARG A 36 7.19 9.18 -22.71
N PHE A 37 8.27 9.50 -21.99
CA PHE A 37 8.75 10.87 -21.80
C PHE A 37 10.18 11.07 -22.31
N PRO A 38 10.56 12.31 -22.67
CA PRO A 38 11.94 12.64 -22.99
C PRO A 38 12.87 12.31 -21.83
N ALA A 39 13.99 11.65 -22.11
CA ALA A 39 14.93 11.16 -21.08
C ALA A 39 15.38 12.26 -20.09
N LYS A 40 15.61 13.49 -20.57
CA LYS A 40 16.00 14.62 -19.73
C LYS A 40 14.87 15.03 -18.76
N ALA A 41 13.63 15.01 -19.20
CA ALA A 41 12.47 15.35 -18.37
C ALA A 41 12.19 14.26 -17.34
N ALA A 42 12.27 12.99 -17.76
CA ALA A 42 12.13 11.85 -16.85
C ALA A 42 13.22 11.82 -15.78
N ALA A 43 14.48 12.10 -16.14
CA ALA A 43 15.58 12.20 -15.19
C ALA A 43 15.36 13.32 -14.17
N HIS A 44 14.87 14.48 -14.62
CA HIS A 44 14.56 15.60 -13.73
C HIS A 44 13.41 15.26 -12.77
N TRP A 45 12.36 14.59 -13.25
CA TRP A 45 11.27 14.09 -12.43
C TRP A 45 11.74 13.11 -11.35
N ASN A 46 12.55 12.12 -11.73
CA ASN A 46 13.10 11.13 -10.80
C ASN A 46 13.99 11.80 -9.74
N GLN A 47 14.82 12.76 -10.15
CA GLN A 47 15.66 13.52 -9.23
C GLN A 47 14.80 14.34 -8.24
N ALA A 48 13.76 15.01 -8.72
CA ALA A 48 12.89 15.80 -7.85
C ALA A 48 12.17 14.93 -6.81
N TRP A 49 11.73 13.73 -7.16
CA TRP A 49 11.18 12.79 -6.17
C TRP A 49 12.23 12.28 -5.17
N ALA A 50 13.47 12.05 -5.61
CA ALA A 50 14.56 11.70 -4.71
C ALA A 50 14.88 12.83 -3.72
N ASP A 51 14.85 14.08 -4.18
CA ASP A 51 15.07 15.26 -3.34
C ASP A 51 13.93 15.43 -2.32
N VAL A 52 12.67 15.25 -2.76
CA VAL A 52 11.51 15.25 -1.87
C VAL A 52 11.61 14.12 -0.84
N GLN A 53 12.02 12.92 -1.24
CA GLN A 53 12.23 11.80 -0.33
C GLN A 53 13.31 12.11 0.71
N ALA A 54 14.46 12.62 0.28
CA ALA A 54 15.55 12.97 1.19
C ALA A 54 15.10 14.03 2.21
N ALA A 55 14.44 15.09 1.75
CA ALA A 55 13.90 16.13 2.64
C ALA A 55 12.82 15.61 3.59
N TRP A 56 11.95 14.71 3.12
CA TRP A 56 10.90 14.11 3.92
C TRP A 56 11.45 13.15 4.99
N SER A 57 12.49 12.38 4.67
CA SER A 57 13.15 11.48 5.61
C SER A 57 13.91 12.23 6.70
N ASP A 58 14.51 13.38 6.40
CA ASP A 58 15.24 14.20 7.37
C ASP A 58 14.34 15.06 8.27
N ARG A 59 13.02 15.03 8.08
CA ARG A 59 12.06 15.90 8.80
C ARG A 59 12.16 15.83 10.34
N ASN A 60 12.56 14.69 10.89
CA ASN A 60 12.68 14.48 12.33
C ASN A 60 14.01 15.00 12.91
N GLY A 61 15.02 15.22 12.07
CA GLY A 61 16.35 15.70 12.44
C GLY A 61 16.57 17.15 12.01
N GLY A 62 16.59 17.39 10.69
CA GLY A 62 16.81 18.72 10.08
C GLY A 62 15.56 19.60 9.93
N GLY A 63 14.37 19.09 10.28
CA GLY A 63 13.10 19.81 10.16
C GLY A 63 12.58 19.88 8.70
N LEU A 64 11.62 20.76 8.44
CA LEU A 64 10.91 20.82 7.15
C LEU A 64 11.46 21.85 6.16
N ALA A 65 12.54 22.56 6.48
CA ALA A 65 13.03 23.68 5.69
C ALA A 65 13.43 23.28 4.25
N ALA A 66 13.97 22.07 4.08
CA ALA A 66 14.37 21.54 2.77
C ALA A 66 13.20 20.99 1.94
N LEU A 67 12.04 20.74 2.55
CA LEU A 67 10.91 20.09 1.89
C LEU A 67 10.27 21.00 0.83
N ARG A 68 9.99 22.26 1.18
CA ARG A 68 9.32 23.19 0.26
C ARG A 68 10.12 23.44 -1.03
N PRO A 69 11.43 23.73 -0.99
CA PRO A 69 12.23 23.83 -2.21
C PRO A 69 12.19 22.57 -3.08
N ALA A 70 12.26 21.38 -2.47
CA ALA A 70 12.19 20.11 -3.19
C ALA A 70 10.82 19.91 -3.87
N VAL A 71 9.73 20.26 -3.20
CA VAL A 71 8.38 20.20 -3.77
C VAL A 71 8.20 21.19 -4.93
N PHE A 72 8.77 22.39 -4.85
CA PHE A 72 8.75 23.32 -5.99
C PHE A 72 9.57 22.80 -7.18
N ALA A 73 10.70 22.15 -6.92
CA ALA A 73 11.47 21.48 -7.97
C ALA A 73 10.64 20.35 -8.63
N LEU A 74 9.86 19.60 -7.84
CA LEU A 74 8.93 18.59 -8.34
C LEU A 74 7.84 19.20 -9.24
N SER A 75 7.22 20.31 -8.84
CA SER A 75 6.25 21.01 -9.68
C SER A 75 6.86 21.53 -10.99
N ALA A 76 8.10 22.02 -10.96
CA ALA A 76 8.82 22.42 -12.16
C ALA A 76 9.12 21.23 -13.09
N ALA A 77 9.47 20.06 -12.52
CA ALA A 77 9.65 18.83 -13.30
C ALA A 77 8.32 18.34 -13.92
N ALA A 78 7.21 18.43 -13.19
CA ALA A 78 5.88 18.10 -13.68
C ALA A 78 5.48 18.95 -14.91
N LEU A 79 5.74 20.27 -14.85
CA LEU A 79 5.51 21.19 -15.97
C LEU A 79 6.32 20.81 -17.21
N ALA A 80 7.56 20.35 -17.03
CA ALA A 80 8.40 19.91 -18.15
C ALA A 80 7.90 18.63 -18.83
N LEU A 81 7.17 17.77 -18.11
CA LEU A 81 6.57 16.55 -18.66
C LEU A 81 5.27 16.80 -19.44
N GLN A 82 4.59 17.93 -19.19
CA GLN A 82 3.32 18.31 -19.83
C GLN A 82 2.22 17.22 -19.72
N ASP A 83 2.23 16.46 -18.62
CA ASP A 83 1.30 15.38 -18.37
C ASP A 83 0.32 15.75 -17.25
N VAL A 84 -0.98 15.55 -17.50
CA VAL A 84 -2.05 15.95 -16.58
C VAL A 84 -1.95 15.22 -15.24
N ASP A 85 -1.60 13.93 -15.25
CA ASP A 85 -1.52 13.13 -14.03
C ASP A 85 -0.29 13.52 -13.20
N CYS A 86 0.84 13.83 -13.86
CA CYS A 86 2.03 14.38 -13.19
C CYS A 86 1.77 15.75 -12.56
N LEU A 87 1.08 16.64 -13.28
CA LEU A 87 0.74 17.98 -12.79
C LEU A 87 -0.18 17.89 -11.57
N ALA A 88 -1.29 17.15 -11.68
CA ALA A 88 -2.24 16.97 -10.58
C ALA A 88 -1.57 16.35 -9.34
N LEU A 89 -0.70 15.35 -9.53
CA LEU A 89 0.05 14.76 -8.42
C LEU A 89 0.98 15.78 -7.76
N SER A 90 1.74 16.55 -8.54
CA SER A 90 2.67 17.55 -8.00
C SER A 90 1.94 18.66 -7.22
N GLU A 91 0.78 19.11 -7.71
CA GLU A 91 -0.08 20.09 -7.07
C GLU A 91 -0.68 19.56 -5.76
N ALA A 92 -1.14 18.31 -5.77
CA ALA A 92 -1.68 17.65 -4.58
C ALA A 92 -0.60 17.47 -3.49
N VAL A 93 0.64 17.14 -3.88
CA VAL A 93 1.78 17.08 -2.96
C VAL A 93 2.07 18.46 -2.39
N ALA A 94 2.17 19.50 -3.23
CA ALA A 94 2.39 20.87 -2.79
C ALA A 94 1.34 21.32 -1.77
N SER A 95 0.07 21.15 -2.11
CA SER A 95 -1.06 21.49 -1.25
C SER A 95 -1.03 20.73 0.08
N ALA A 96 -0.71 19.44 0.06
CA ALA A 96 -0.58 18.65 1.28
C ALA A 96 0.63 19.07 2.13
N THR A 97 1.76 19.42 1.52
CA THR A 97 2.94 19.87 2.26
C THR A 97 2.79 21.27 2.85
N ASP A 98 2.05 22.18 2.20
CA ASP A 98 1.76 23.52 2.74
C ASP A 98 0.96 23.44 4.06
N ARG A 99 0.18 22.37 4.25
CA ARG A 99 -0.56 22.11 5.51
C ARG A 99 0.39 21.81 6.67
N LEU A 100 1.63 21.41 6.42
CA LEU A 100 2.60 21.12 7.47
C LEU A 100 3.11 22.37 8.18
N ASP A 101 3.00 23.54 7.55
CA ASP A 101 3.35 24.83 8.17
C ASP A 101 2.33 25.31 9.19
N GLU A 102 1.16 24.69 9.22
CA GLU A 102 0.14 24.99 10.21
C GLU A 102 0.45 24.30 11.56
N PRO A 103 0.04 24.88 12.70
CA PRO A 103 0.37 24.35 14.03
C PRO A 103 -0.06 22.88 14.25
N ALA A 104 -1.12 22.43 13.57
CA ALA A 104 -1.64 21.07 13.65
C ALA A 104 -1.15 20.14 12.53
N GLY A 105 -0.38 20.64 11.56
CA GLY A 105 -0.02 19.92 10.34
C GLY A 105 0.72 18.61 10.60
N LEU A 106 1.82 18.66 11.35
CA LEU A 106 2.58 17.47 11.76
C LEU A 106 1.83 16.58 12.76
N GLY A 107 0.85 17.14 13.49
CA GLY A 107 -0.02 16.38 14.40
C GLY A 107 -1.08 15.55 13.68
N ASN A 108 -1.36 15.85 12.40
CA ASN A 108 -2.31 15.09 11.61
C ASN A 108 -1.66 13.82 11.04
N SER A 109 -1.85 12.70 11.73
CA SER A 109 -1.30 11.40 11.32
C SER A 109 -1.75 10.96 9.92
N ARG A 110 -2.97 11.32 9.49
CA ARG A 110 -3.47 11.01 8.15
C ARG A 110 -2.69 11.77 7.08
N LEU A 111 -2.39 13.05 7.33
CA LEU A 111 -1.61 13.89 6.43
C LEU A 111 -0.19 13.35 6.28
N VAL A 112 0.48 13.11 7.41
CA VAL A 112 1.85 12.54 7.43
C VAL A 112 1.89 11.19 6.73
N THR A 113 0.88 10.34 6.93
CA THR A 113 0.82 9.02 6.29
C THR A 113 0.54 9.12 4.79
N ALA A 114 -0.34 10.04 4.35
CA ALA A 114 -0.62 10.26 2.94
C ALA A 114 0.62 10.77 2.19
N ILE A 115 1.34 11.74 2.78
CA ILE A 115 2.60 12.27 2.21
C ILE A 115 3.65 11.17 2.16
N SER A 116 3.87 10.44 3.26
CA SER A 116 4.84 9.33 3.31
C SER A 116 4.57 8.28 2.22
N ALA A 117 3.32 7.84 2.11
CA ALA A 117 2.95 6.83 1.12
C ALA A 117 3.11 7.32 -0.33
N ALA A 118 2.83 8.60 -0.61
CA ALA A 118 3.07 9.18 -1.93
C ALA A 118 4.56 9.26 -2.26
N VAL A 119 5.37 9.77 -1.32
CA VAL A 119 6.82 9.88 -1.47
C VAL A 119 7.45 8.52 -1.71
N GLU A 120 7.10 7.51 -0.91
CA GLU A 120 7.60 6.14 -1.09
C GLU A 120 7.17 5.51 -2.41
N CYS A 121 5.94 5.78 -2.88
CA CYS A 121 5.43 5.22 -4.13
C CYS A 121 6.14 5.78 -5.37
N PHE A 122 6.54 7.06 -5.35
CA PHE A 122 7.03 7.75 -6.55
C PHE A 122 8.54 8.06 -6.54
N ALA A 123 9.22 7.90 -5.39
CA ALA A 123 10.68 7.96 -5.32
C ALA A 123 11.39 6.67 -5.81
N VAL A 124 10.64 5.73 -6.39
CA VAL A 124 11.19 4.51 -7.00
C VAL A 124 11.72 4.81 -8.41
N VAL A 125 12.88 4.24 -8.73
CA VAL A 125 13.46 4.29 -10.09
C VAL A 125 12.45 3.75 -11.11
N ASP A 126 12.28 4.47 -12.22
CA ASP A 126 11.36 4.16 -13.32
C ASP A 126 9.86 4.13 -12.96
N ALA A 127 9.46 4.69 -11.80
CA ALA A 127 8.05 4.79 -11.42
C ALA A 127 7.18 5.45 -12.51
N LEU A 128 7.73 6.43 -13.22
CA LEU A 128 7.09 7.19 -14.30
C LEU A 128 6.72 6.34 -15.53
N GLU A 129 7.54 5.35 -15.87
CA GLU A 129 7.37 4.52 -17.07
C GLU A 129 6.48 3.29 -16.83
N HIS A 130 6.18 3.02 -15.56
CA HIS A 130 5.36 1.89 -15.14
C HIS A 130 3.91 2.02 -15.64
N GLU A 131 3.31 0.92 -16.11
CA GLU A 131 1.98 0.92 -16.73
C GLU A 131 0.85 1.46 -15.84
N ALA A 132 0.89 1.09 -14.56
CA ALA A 132 -0.05 1.59 -13.55
C ALA A 132 0.22 3.03 -13.05
N PHE A 133 1.19 3.76 -13.59
CA PHE A 133 1.54 5.11 -13.11
C PHE A 133 0.34 6.07 -13.12
N PRO A 134 -0.44 6.22 -14.21
CA PRO A 134 -1.59 7.14 -14.24
C PRO A 134 -2.62 6.84 -13.15
N GLN A 135 -2.94 5.56 -12.91
CA GLN A 135 -3.90 5.16 -11.90
C GLN A 135 -3.38 5.47 -10.49
N ARG A 136 -2.11 5.18 -10.23
CA ARG A 136 -1.46 5.52 -8.95
C ARG A 136 -1.42 7.03 -8.72
N ALA A 137 -1.01 7.79 -9.74
CA ALA A 137 -0.93 9.25 -9.65
C ALA A 137 -2.28 9.86 -9.27
N ARG A 138 -3.37 9.45 -9.93
CA ARG A 138 -4.74 9.90 -9.59
C ARG A 138 -5.17 9.48 -8.20
N HIS A 139 -4.91 8.24 -7.81
CA HIS A 139 -5.25 7.73 -6.47
C HIS A 139 -4.56 8.54 -5.37
N PHE A 140 -3.24 8.73 -5.50
CA PHE A 140 -2.47 9.48 -4.52
C PHE A 140 -2.79 10.98 -4.53
N ALA A 141 -3.00 11.60 -5.70
CA ALA A 141 -3.43 12.98 -5.80
C ALA A 141 -4.76 13.20 -5.09
N SER A 142 -5.78 12.37 -5.39
CA SER A 142 -7.08 12.44 -4.72
C SER A 142 -7.00 12.24 -3.21
N ARG A 143 -6.17 11.28 -2.76
CA ARG A 143 -5.95 11.03 -1.33
C ARG A 143 -5.28 12.23 -0.64
N LEU A 144 -4.24 12.79 -1.25
CA LEU A 144 -3.53 13.97 -0.72
C LEU A 144 -4.45 15.18 -0.66
N GLU A 145 -5.22 15.45 -1.71
CA GLU A 145 -6.19 16.54 -1.73
C GLU A 145 -7.28 16.39 -0.67
N ARG A 146 -7.82 15.17 -0.50
CA ARG A 146 -8.82 14.87 0.53
C ARG A 146 -8.28 15.24 1.91
N VAL A 147 -7.10 14.71 2.24
CA VAL A 147 -6.50 14.91 3.56
C VAL A 147 -6.01 16.35 3.75
N ALA A 148 -5.56 17.04 2.70
CA ALA A 148 -5.18 18.45 2.77
C ALA A 148 -6.39 19.36 3.07
N LYS A 149 -7.59 18.98 2.64
CA LYS A 149 -8.85 19.70 2.93
C LYS A 149 -9.36 19.43 4.35
N GLU A 150 -8.96 18.34 4.98
CA GLU A 150 -9.31 18.00 6.37
C GLU A 150 -8.52 18.91 7.34
N ARG A 151 -9.17 19.97 7.85
CA ARG A 151 -8.54 20.97 8.74
C ARG A 151 -8.13 20.39 10.10
N GLU A 152 -8.93 19.47 10.61
CA GLU A 152 -8.64 18.65 11.78
C GLU A 152 -8.92 17.21 11.37
N ALA A 153 -8.12 16.26 11.86
CA ALA A 153 -8.51 14.86 11.79
C ALA A 153 -9.86 14.76 12.52
N PRO A 154 -10.96 14.33 11.87
CA PRO A 154 -12.23 14.20 12.55
C PRO A 154 -12.01 13.30 13.77
N ALA A 155 -12.39 13.78 14.96
CA ALA A 155 -12.33 12.97 16.16
C ALA A 155 -13.05 11.66 15.86
N ARG A 156 -12.31 10.55 15.94
CA ARG A 156 -12.81 9.23 15.61
C ARG A 156 -14.05 8.97 16.47
N SER A 157 -15.19 8.79 15.82
CA SER A 157 -16.46 8.66 16.55
C SER A 157 -16.49 7.29 17.24
N PRO A 158 -16.54 7.24 18.59
CA PRO A 158 -16.61 5.96 19.30
C PRO A 158 -17.91 5.21 18.98
N VAL A 159 -18.94 5.92 18.53
CA VAL A 159 -20.20 5.32 18.04
C VAL A 159 -19.96 4.60 16.71
N LEU A 160 -19.22 5.21 15.78
CA LEU A 160 -18.89 4.56 14.51
C LEU A 160 -17.96 3.36 14.71
N ASP A 161 -17.02 3.42 15.67
CA ASP A 161 -16.17 2.29 16.00
C ASP A 161 -16.95 1.11 16.59
N ARG A 162 -17.91 1.39 17.48
CA ARG A 162 -18.80 0.36 18.02
C ARG A 162 -19.67 -0.26 16.93
N LEU A 163 -20.32 0.57 16.10
CA LEU A 163 -21.15 0.09 14.99
C LEU A 163 -20.35 -0.74 13.98
N PHE A 164 -19.15 -0.28 13.62
CA PHE A 164 -18.26 -1.04 12.75
C PHE A 164 -17.83 -2.35 13.41
N ALA A 165 -17.53 -2.34 14.71
CA ALA A 165 -17.15 -3.55 15.41
C ALA A 165 -18.31 -4.56 15.44
N GLU A 166 -19.53 -4.14 15.75
CA GLU A 166 -20.72 -5.00 15.75
C GLU A 166 -20.94 -5.66 14.38
N GLU A 167 -21.01 -4.86 13.31
CA GLU A 167 -21.14 -5.38 11.93
C GLU A 167 -19.92 -6.23 11.52
N GLY A 168 -18.74 -5.85 11.98
CA GLY A 168 -17.50 -6.59 11.76
C GLY A 168 -17.54 -8.00 12.34
N HIS A 169 -18.04 -8.15 13.58
CA HIS A 169 -18.23 -9.46 14.19
C HIS A 169 -19.26 -10.30 13.43
N GLU A 170 -20.38 -9.71 13.01
CA GLU A 170 -21.35 -10.43 12.17
C GLU A 170 -20.75 -10.89 10.84
N CYS A 171 -19.89 -10.06 10.24
CA CYS A 171 -19.17 -10.40 9.01
C CYS A 171 -18.18 -11.55 9.23
N LEU A 172 -17.42 -11.54 10.33
CA LEU A 172 -16.51 -12.63 10.71
C LEU A 172 -17.26 -13.95 10.97
N GLU A 173 -18.44 -13.90 11.59
CA GLU A 173 -19.29 -15.08 11.76
C GLU A 173 -19.75 -15.64 10.41
N LYS A 174 -20.17 -14.77 9.47
CA LYS A 174 -20.50 -15.20 8.09
C LYS A 174 -19.30 -15.88 7.41
N MET A 175 -18.07 -15.38 7.61
CA MET A 175 -16.85 -15.99 7.09
C MET A 175 -16.59 -17.37 7.70
N ARG A 176 -16.74 -17.52 9.02
CA ARG A 176 -16.58 -18.80 9.72
C ARG A 176 -17.60 -19.84 9.25
N LEU A 177 -18.87 -19.42 9.10
CA LEU A 177 -19.93 -20.27 8.57
C LEU A 177 -19.63 -20.73 7.14
N ALA A 178 -19.11 -19.85 6.28
CA ALA A 178 -18.70 -20.21 4.92
C ALA A 178 -17.55 -21.24 4.90
N CYS A 179 -16.59 -21.14 5.83
CA CYS A 179 -15.54 -22.15 6.00
C CYS A 179 -16.07 -23.48 6.56
N ALA A 180 -17.08 -23.44 7.42
CA ALA A 180 -17.67 -24.62 8.05
C ALA A 180 -18.74 -25.33 7.21
N ALA A 181 -19.22 -24.69 6.14
CA ALA A 181 -20.19 -25.28 5.21
C ALA A 181 -19.65 -26.57 4.57
N LEU A 182 -20.57 -27.45 4.16
CA LEU A 182 -20.25 -28.68 3.43
C LEU A 182 -20.96 -28.67 2.06
N PRO A 183 -20.25 -28.45 0.94
CA PRO A 183 -18.82 -28.08 0.86
C PRO A 183 -18.57 -26.61 1.30
N PRO A 184 -17.34 -26.24 1.68
CA PRO A 184 -16.99 -24.86 2.02
C PRO A 184 -17.27 -23.90 0.86
N ASP A 185 -17.69 -22.67 1.17
CA ASP A 185 -18.01 -21.66 0.16
C ASP A 185 -16.92 -20.57 0.09
N PRO A 186 -15.88 -20.74 -0.74
CA PRO A 186 -14.81 -19.74 -0.91
C PRO A 186 -15.32 -18.44 -1.54
N MET A 187 -16.44 -18.47 -2.27
CA MET A 187 -17.01 -17.27 -2.90
C MET A 187 -17.71 -16.39 -1.86
N ALA A 188 -18.53 -16.99 -1.00
CA ALA A 188 -19.17 -16.29 0.11
C ALA A 188 -18.12 -15.70 1.06
N LEU A 189 -17.09 -16.49 1.42
CA LEU A 189 -15.97 -16.04 2.25
C LEU A 189 -15.26 -14.83 1.63
N LYS A 190 -14.91 -14.90 0.35
CA LYS A 190 -14.20 -13.80 -0.33
C LYS A 190 -15.05 -12.55 -0.45
N ARG A 191 -16.35 -12.68 -0.71
CA ARG A 191 -17.27 -11.54 -0.78
C ARG A 191 -17.36 -10.82 0.57
N ALA A 192 -17.58 -11.58 1.65
CA ALA A 192 -17.59 -11.02 3.00
C ALA A 192 -16.28 -10.30 3.32
N ALA A 193 -15.13 -10.90 3.00
CA ALA A 193 -13.82 -10.29 3.23
C ALA A 193 -13.60 -9.01 2.39
N ALA A 194 -14.07 -8.99 1.13
CA ALA A 194 -13.99 -7.82 0.26
C ALA A 194 -14.89 -6.68 0.74
N ASP A 195 -16.09 -7.00 1.21
CA ASP A 195 -16.99 -6.00 1.79
C ASP A 195 -16.42 -5.40 3.07
N LEU A 196 -15.89 -6.23 3.98
CA LEU A 196 -15.23 -5.76 5.19
C LEU A 196 -14.03 -4.85 4.86
N ALA A 197 -13.18 -5.24 3.90
CA ALA A 197 -12.04 -4.44 3.48
C ALA A 197 -12.46 -3.07 2.94
N ARG A 198 -13.51 -3.03 2.11
CA ARG A 198 -14.04 -1.80 1.52
C ARG A 198 -14.62 -0.86 2.57
N VAL A 199 -15.40 -1.39 3.53
CA VAL A 199 -15.97 -0.57 4.61
C VAL A 199 -14.88 -0.07 5.56
N ALA A 200 -13.92 -0.92 5.90
CA ALA A 200 -12.76 -0.54 6.71
C ALA A 200 -11.95 0.59 6.05
N ASP A 201 -11.68 0.49 4.74
CA ASP A 201 -10.97 1.53 3.99
C ASP A 201 -11.76 2.86 3.96
N ALA A 202 -13.08 2.80 3.77
CA ALA A 202 -13.95 3.99 3.81
C ALA A 202 -13.98 4.68 5.18
N LEU A 203 -13.70 3.95 6.26
CA LEU A 203 -13.59 4.47 7.63
C LEU A 203 -12.14 4.77 8.04
N ASP A 204 -11.18 4.69 7.11
CA ASP A 204 -9.74 4.84 7.34
C ASP A 204 -9.18 3.87 8.41
N LEU A 205 -9.75 2.66 8.51
CA LEU A 205 -9.30 1.56 9.39
C LEU A 205 -8.23 0.70 8.70
N GLY A 206 -7.07 1.30 8.45
CA GLY A 206 -6.01 0.74 7.60
C GLY A 206 -5.58 -0.69 7.94
N ASP A 207 -5.40 -1.01 9.23
CA ASP A 207 -4.96 -2.35 9.65
C ASP A 207 -6.01 -3.42 9.33
N VAL A 208 -7.29 -3.12 9.60
CA VAL A 208 -8.42 -4.01 9.28
C VAL A 208 -8.58 -4.16 7.78
N ALA A 209 -8.50 -3.06 7.02
CA ALA A 209 -8.59 -3.08 5.56
C ALA A 209 -7.45 -3.91 4.93
N LEU A 210 -6.23 -3.78 5.44
CA LEU A 210 -5.07 -4.53 4.98
C LEU A 210 -5.21 -6.03 5.28
N ALA A 211 -5.59 -6.39 6.50
CA ALA A 211 -5.79 -7.78 6.92
C ALA A 211 -6.93 -8.45 6.12
N ALA A 212 -8.05 -7.77 5.93
CA ALA A 212 -9.17 -8.27 5.13
C ALA A 212 -8.78 -8.38 3.65
N GLY A 213 -8.04 -7.42 3.12
CA GLY A 213 -7.47 -7.47 1.78
C GLY A 213 -6.49 -8.62 1.56
N ARG A 214 -5.69 -8.99 2.58
CA ARG A 214 -4.84 -10.20 2.54
C ARG A 214 -5.71 -11.44 2.36
N LEU A 215 -6.78 -11.59 3.15
CA LEU A 215 -7.71 -12.71 3.04
C LEU A 215 -8.33 -12.81 1.63
N VAL A 216 -8.74 -11.69 1.03
CA VAL A 216 -9.27 -11.64 -0.34
C VAL A 216 -8.25 -12.14 -1.39
N ARG A 217 -6.97 -11.79 -1.22
CA ARG A 217 -5.88 -12.22 -2.11
C ARG A 217 -5.54 -13.70 -1.94
N THR A 218 -5.61 -14.21 -0.72
CA THR A 218 -5.38 -15.63 -0.41
C THR A 218 -6.46 -16.54 -1.01
N LEU A 219 -7.63 -16.00 -1.37
CA LEU A 219 -8.73 -16.73 -2.00
C LEU A 219 -8.74 -16.50 -3.52
N PRO A 220 -7.92 -17.20 -4.34
CA PRO A 220 -7.92 -17.06 -5.78
C PRO A 220 -9.27 -17.47 -6.37
N LEU A 221 -9.66 -16.75 -7.42
CA LEU A 221 -10.89 -17.01 -8.20
C LEU A 221 -10.59 -17.13 -9.71
N ARG A 222 -9.34 -17.37 -10.10
CA ARG A 222 -9.02 -17.63 -11.52
C ARG A 222 -9.49 -19.03 -11.88
N ALA A 223 -9.93 -19.21 -13.12
CA ALA A 223 -10.29 -20.53 -13.64
C ALA A 223 -9.08 -21.46 -13.54
N GLY A 224 -9.15 -22.46 -12.65
CA GLY A 224 -8.11 -23.47 -12.44
C GLY A 224 -7.36 -23.39 -11.09
N GLU A 225 -7.42 -22.27 -10.37
CA GLU A 225 -6.81 -22.12 -9.04
C GLU A 225 -7.90 -21.97 -7.98
N ARG A 226 -8.18 -23.05 -7.26
CA ARG A 226 -9.03 -23.02 -6.06
C ARG A 226 -8.14 -23.27 -4.86
N VAL A 227 -8.25 -22.42 -3.84
CA VAL A 227 -7.81 -22.85 -2.51
C VAL A 227 -8.73 -24.00 -2.10
N ASP A 228 -8.12 -25.16 -1.88
CA ASP A 228 -8.79 -26.31 -1.34
C ASP A 228 -9.07 -26.06 0.15
N LEU A 229 -10.27 -25.55 0.44
CA LEU A 229 -10.74 -25.36 1.81
C LEU A 229 -11.23 -26.68 2.44
N GLU A 230 -11.30 -27.79 1.69
CA GLU A 230 -11.54 -29.12 2.26
C GLU A 230 -10.26 -29.69 2.89
N ALA A 231 -9.09 -29.30 2.37
CA ALA A 231 -7.81 -29.55 3.00
C ALA A 231 -7.63 -28.76 4.31
N GLU A 232 -7.02 -29.41 5.30
CA GLU A 232 -6.86 -28.88 6.66
C GLU A 232 -5.91 -27.67 6.70
N GLU A 233 -4.80 -27.73 5.99
CA GLU A 233 -3.76 -26.70 6.00
C GLU A 233 -4.25 -25.34 5.44
N PRO A 234 -4.88 -25.26 4.24
CA PRO A 234 -5.41 -23.98 3.75
C PRO A 234 -6.58 -23.46 4.58
N ARG A 235 -7.42 -24.36 5.12
CA ARG A 235 -8.51 -24.00 6.03
C ARG A 235 -7.97 -23.37 7.31
N ASN A 236 -6.96 -23.96 7.94
CA ASN A 236 -6.35 -23.43 9.15
C ASN A 236 -5.67 -22.08 8.92
N MET A 237 -5.00 -21.89 7.78
CA MET A 237 -4.44 -20.59 7.39
C MET A 237 -5.53 -19.51 7.29
N VAL A 238 -6.65 -19.83 6.62
CA VAL A 238 -7.79 -18.90 6.49
C VAL A 238 -8.41 -18.58 7.85
N LEU A 239 -8.61 -19.58 8.72
CA LEU A 239 -9.11 -19.37 10.07
C LEU A 239 -8.15 -18.50 10.92
N GLY A 240 -6.84 -18.66 10.74
CA GLY A 240 -5.83 -17.81 11.38
C GLY A 240 -5.97 -16.34 10.96
N LEU A 241 -6.22 -16.06 9.67
CA LEU A 241 -6.47 -14.69 9.19
C LEU A 241 -7.79 -14.11 9.70
N ILE A 242 -8.83 -14.94 9.85
CA ILE A 242 -10.10 -14.54 10.47
C ILE A 242 -9.90 -14.18 11.95
N ALA A 243 -9.08 -14.95 12.68
CA ALA A 243 -8.75 -14.65 14.07
C ALA A 243 -7.91 -13.37 14.23
N GLU A 244 -6.97 -13.11 13.30
CA GLU A 244 -6.22 -11.84 13.24
C GLU A 244 -7.19 -10.66 13.07
N LEU A 245 -8.18 -10.79 12.18
CA LEU A 245 -9.21 -9.77 11.98
C LEU A 245 -10.07 -9.54 13.23
N GLU A 246 -10.44 -10.60 13.94
CA GLU A 246 -11.23 -10.49 15.18
C GLU A 246 -10.49 -9.69 16.25
N ASP A 247 -9.19 -9.95 16.46
CA ASP A 247 -8.37 -9.20 17.41
C ASP A 247 -8.27 -7.71 17.02
N LEU A 248 -8.04 -7.41 15.74
CA LEU A 248 -8.00 -6.03 15.25
C LEU A 248 -9.32 -5.29 15.44
N ILE A 249 -10.46 -5.95 15.19
CA ILE A 249 -11.79 -5.37 15.39
C ILE A 249 -12.08 -5.18 16.89
N GLY A 250 -11.70 -6.15 17.74
CA GLY A 250 -11.87 -6.07 19.19
C GLY A 250 -11.17 -4.85 19.80
N ARG A 251 -9.96 -4.52 19.32
CA ARG A 251 -9.19 -3.34 19.77
C ARG A 251 -9.89 -2.01 19.51
N LEU A 252 -10.80 -1.94 18.54
CA LEU A 252 -11.56 -0.71 18.25
C LEU A 252 -12.55 -0.36 19.36
N THR A 253 -12.98 -1.35 20.14
CA THR A 253 -13.94 -1.18 21.24
C THR A 253 -13.28 -1.10 22.63
N GLY A 254 -12.00 -1.51 22.73
CA GLY A 254 -11.26 -1.62 23.99
C GLY A 254 -10.57 -0.34 24.49
N GLY A 255 -10.56 0.74 23.70
CA GLY A 255 -9.78 1.96 23.98
C GLY A 255 -10.25 2.87 25.12
N ASP A 256 -11.26 2.47 25.91
CA ASP A 256 -11.94 3.35 26.88
C ASP A 256 -11.92 2.81 28.34
N ARG A 257 -11.06 1.81 28.65
CA ARG A 257 -10.99 1.21 29.99
C ARG A 257 -9.80 1.64 30.86
N ASP A 258 -8.83 2.39 30.34
CA ASP A 258 -7.64 2.83 31.09
C ASP A 258 -7.64 4.31 31.51
N GLN A 259 -8.78 5.02 31.38
CA GLN A 259 -8.93 6.39 31.91
C GLN A 259 -10.14 6.54 32.85
N VAL A 260 -10.29 5.66 33.84
CA VAL A 260 -11.18 5.96 34.99
C VAL A 260 -10.58 5.43 36.29
N ASN A 261 -9.94 6.34 37.05
CA ASN A 261 -10.00 6.53 38.52
C ASN A 261 -8.64 6.86 39.15
N PRO A 262 -8.63 7.66 40.23
CA PRO A 262 -8.97 9.08 40.32
C PRO A 262 -7.74 9.96 40.65
#